data_AF-A0A2W7RD79-F1
#
_entry.id   AF-A0A2W7RD79-F1
#
_cell.length_a   1.000
_cell.length_b   1.000
_cell.length_c   1.000
_cell.angle_alpha   90.00
_cell.angle_beta   90.00
_cell.angle_gamma   90.00
#
_symmetry.space_group_name_H-M   'P 1'
#
loop_
_entity.id
_entity.type
_entity.pdbx_description
1 polymer ?
#
loop_
_entity_poly.entity_id
_entity_poly.type
_entity_poly.pdbx_seq_one_letter_code
_entity_poly.pdbx_strand_id
1 'polypeptide(L)'
;MKSLSLRILLACYGILFFVACSAPAEKETQEAPTRSETLLKDYVNGPSPDFSYEIVHSVPGEKYDFHVLRMVSQNWLSTAEVNETEWWHWISVVVPKNTPFTTSLMWIGGGSTTTKMPEKPNELILAAAMQTNSIVAEIHNIPFQPVTFVNDPVGKRTEDGIIAYGWRKFLEGGAKDEDAIWLARFPMTKAVKLGMDAVTDAVEKNYQKKLDSFVVGGASKRGWTTWTTAATDDRVVAIIPVVIDMLNLDESFAHHWKNYGFWAPAVDDYVSEGIMDWMGTPEFDRLLEITDPYSFNADFDMPKLLINAASDQFFQPDSWEFYWNELIGEKHMQYVPNSGHNISESGALSNMIAFYASVLNESPRPKYDWKVEDEKITLTLDPADKPSTVKAWTAYNSETRDFRVDEFGPNWKAEEMKISESGTYELALEDPEKGYKAYFIEVTFAGKTPLKITSGIEVMPRSYPFPEYEPKRVLETVGN
;
A
#
# COMPACT_ATOMS: atom_id res chain seq x y z
N MET A 1 36.31 -34.64 98.19
CA MET A 1 35.44 -33.62 98.84
C MET A 1 34.29 -33.30 97.90
N LYS A 2 33.09 -33.19 98.48
CA LYS A 2 31.75 -32.77 97.98
C LYS A 2 31.83 -31.73 96.82
N SER A 3 30.96 -31.64 95.81
CA SER A 3 29.48 -31.82 95.69
C SER A 3 29.11 -31.96 94.19
N LEU A 4 28.14 -32.80 93.77
CA LEU A 4 26.72 -32.43 93.53
C LEU A 4 26.56 -31.18 92.62
N SER A 5 25.86 -31.15 91.48
CA SER A 5 24.49 -31.63 91.17
C SER A 5 24.25 -31.48 89.64
N LEU A 6 23.72 -32.46 88.89
CA LEU A 6 22.28 -32.65 88.57
C LEU A 6 21.75 -31.52 87.64
N ARG A 7 21.23 -31.75 86.42
CA ARG A 7 19.95 -32.44 86.18
C ARG A 7 19.62 -32.54 84.66
N ILE A 8 19.22 -33.75 84.26
CA ILE A 8 18.08 -34.13 83.39
C ILE A 8 18.25 -34.23 81.85
N LEU A 9 18.21 -35.50 81.45
CA LEU A 9 17.84 -36.13 80.17
C LEU A 9 16.57 -35.53 79.51
N LEU A 10 16.51 -35.58 78.18
CA LEU A 10 15.62 -36.51 77.48
C LEU A 10 16.08 -36.71 76.02
N ALA A 11 16.33 -37.98 75.67
CA ALA A 11 16.59 -38.44 74.32
C ALA A 11 15.25 -38.72 73.61
N CYS A 12 15.07 -38.18 72.40
CA CYS A 12 14.00 -38.60 71.49
C CYS A 12 14.65 -39.31 70.29
N TYR A 13 14.24 -40.57 70.09
CA TYR A 13 14.61 -41.41 68.95
C TYR A 13 14.09 -40.81 67.65
N GLY A 14 14.98 -40.70 66.64
CA GLY A 14 14.65 -40.27 65.30
C GLY A 14 13.95 -41.37 64.49
N ILE A 15 12.85 -40.99 63.83
CA ILE A 15 12.18 -41.77 62.79
C ILE A 15 12.64 -41.18 61.45
N LEU A 16 13.41 -41.97 60.67
CA LEU A 16 13.82 -41.63 59.31
C LEU A 16 12.72 -42.04 58.33
N PHE A 17 12.00 -41.06 57.78
CA PHE A 17 11.15 -41.24 56.60
C PHE A 17 12.00 -41.01 55.34
N PHE A 18 12.14 -42.05 54.51
CA PHE A 18 12.67 -41.93 53.15
C PHE A 18 11.61 -41.26 52.26
N VAL A 19 11.82 -40.00 51.91
CA VAL A 19 11.08 -39.32 50.83
C VAL A 19 11.80 -39.63 49.52
N ALA A 20 11.15 -40.40 48.65
CA ALA A 20 11.58 -40.57 47.28
C ALA A 20 11.31 -39.27 46.51
N CYS A 21 12.37 -38.55 46.14
CA CYS A 21 12.29 -37.42 45.22
C CYS A 21 12.00 -37.94 43.81
N SER A 22 10.76 -37.81 43.35
CA SER A 22 10.45 -37.86 41.93
C SER A 22 11.03 -36.62 41.26
N ALA A 23 11.89 -36.79 40.26
CA ALA A 23 12.40 -35.71 39.45
C ALA A 23 11.22 -34.98 38.75
N PRO A 24 11.25 -33.63 38.64
CA PRO A 24 10.24 -32.91 37.86
C PRO A 24 10.33 -33.35 36.40
N ALA A 25 9.19 -33.72 35.83
CA ALA A 25 9.09 -33.99 34.39
C ALA A 25 9.55 -32.74 33.63
N GLU A 26 10.50 -32.91 32.71
CA GLU A 26 10.83 -31.90 31.71
C GLU A 26 9.54 -31.54 30.99
N LYS A 27 9.07 -30.30 31.15
CA LYS A 27 8.14 -29.71 30.19
C LYS A 27 8.91 -29.63 28.88
N GLU A 28 8.57 -30.49 27.93
CA GLU A 28 8.90 -30.27 26.53
C GLU A 28 8.50 -28.83 26.22
N THR A 29 9.51 -27.98 26.02
CA THR A 29 9.29 -26.64 25.51
C THR A 29 8.94 -26.88 24.05
N GLN A 30 7.64 -26.85 23.71
CA GLN A 30 7.23 -26.86 22.31
C GLN A 30 8.00 -25.74 21.63
N GLU A 31 8.90 -26.08 20.71
CA GLU A 31 9.52 -25.09 19.83
C GLU A 31 8.38 -24.31 19.20
N ALA A 32 8.41 -22.98 19.32
CA ALA A 32 7.45 -22.14 18.66
C ALA A 32 7.45 -22.53 17.17
N PRO A 33 6.28 -22.75 16.55
CA PRO A 33 6.22 -23.15 15.15
C PRO A 33 7.01 -22.16 14.30
N THR A 34 7.82 -22.69 13.39
CA THR A 34 8.62 -21.86 12.46
C THR A 34 7.67 -21.00 11.64
N ARG A 35 7.83 -19.68 11.76
CA ARG A 35 7.02 -18.69 11.04
C ARG A 35 7.37 -18.73 9.54
N SER A 36 6.36 -18.62 8.68
CA SER A 36 6.58 -18.49 7.24
C SER A 36 6.90 -17.04 6.85
N GLU A 37 7.95 -16.87 6.04
CA GLU A 37 8.35 -15.59 5.43
C GLU A 37 7.64 -15.34 4.08
N THR A 38 6.85 -16.31 3.58
CA THR A 38 6.30 -16.30 2.22
C THR A 38 4.78 -16.40 2.16
N LEU A 39 4.06 -16.22 3.28
CA LEU A 39 2.61 -16.46 3.38
C LEU A 39 1.78 -15.83 2.27
N LEU A 40 2.01 -14.55 1.96
CA LEU A 40 1.29 -13.85 0.90
C LEU A 40 1.58 -14.48 -0.47
N LYS A 41 2.85 -14.76 -0.77
CA LYS A 41 3.29 -15.36 -2.04
C LYS A 41 2.74 -16.77 -2.20
N ASP A 42 2.76 -17.57 -1.13
CA ASP A 42 2.24 -18.94 -1.11
C ASP A 42 0.72 -18.96 -1.30
N TYR A 43 -0.02 -18.04 -0.67
CA TYR A 43 -1.46 -17.93 -0.85
C TYR A 43 -1.83 -17.56 -2.29
N VAL A 44 -1.18 -16.52 -2.84
CA VAL A 44 -1.44 -15.99 -4.18
C VAL A 44 -1.12 -17.03 -5.26
N ASN A 45 0.01 -17.72 -5.13
CA ASN A 45 0.47 -18.72 -6.10
C ASN A 45 -0.03 -20.15 -5.82
N GLY A 46 -0.69 -20.37 -4.69
CA GLY A 46 -1.31 -21.64 -4.36
C GLY A 46 -2.48 -22.00 -5.31
N PRO A 47 -2.98 -23.25 -5.25
CA PRO A 47 -4.07 -23.71 -6.11
C PRO A 47 -5.30 -22.79 -6.08
N SER A 48 -5.97 -22.66 -7.23
CA SER A 48 -7.20 -21.88 -7.41
C SER A 48 -8.29 -22.75 -8.02
N PRO A 49 -8.85 -23.74 -7.29
CA PRO A 49 -9.83 -24.68 -7.82
C PRO A 49 -11.15 -24.01 -8.23
N ASP A 50 -11.50 -22.89 -7.58
CA ASP A 50 -12.72 -22.13 -7.85
C ASP A 50 -12.56 -21.11 -8.99
N PHE A 51 -11.32 -20.90 -9.47
CA PHE A 51 -11.04 -19.92 -10.51
C PHE A 51 -11.75 -20.30 -11.81
N SER A 52 -12.59 -19.40 -12.29
CA SER A 52 -13.26 -19.53 -13.57
C SER A 52 -13.55 -18.15 -14.15
N TYR A 53 -13.67 -18.06 -15.47
CA TYR A 53 -14.12 -16.84 -16.11
C TYR A 53 -14.88 -17.13 -17.40
N GLU A 54 -15.72 -16.18 -17.79
CA GLU A 54 -16.40 -16.17 -19.08
C GLU A 54 -16.48 -14.73 -19.62
N ILE A 55 -16.44 -14.57 -20.95
CA ILE A 55 -16.70 -13.29 -21.60
C ILE A 55 -18.22 -13.11 -21.69
N VAL A 56 -18.78 -12.21 -20.88
CA VAL A 56 -20.23 -11.97 -20.80
C VAL A 56 -20.71 -10.82 -21.70
N HIS A 57 -19.79 -9.98 -22.16
CA HIS A 57 -20.08 -8.85 -23.03
C HIS A 57 -18.95 -8.64 -24.02
N SER A 58 -19.30 -8.29 -25.25
CA SER A 58 -18.34 -8.00 -26.32
C SER A 58 -18.94 -6.98 -27.29
N VAL A 59 -18.22 -5.88 -27.49
CA VAL A 59 -18.58 -4.82 -28.43
C VAL A 59 -17.40 -4.65 -29.39
N PRO A 60 -17.49 -5.22 -30.61
CA PRO A 60 -16.47 -4.98 -31.61
C PRO A 60 -16.53 -3.54 -32.12
N GLY A 61 -15.39 -2.97 -32.47
CA GLY A 61 -15.30 -1.61 -32.97
C GLY A 61 -14.23 -1.44 -34.05
N GLU A 62 -14.27 -0.31 -34.76
CA GLU A 62 -13.30 -0.01 -35.83
C GLU A 62 -11.88 0.22 -35.29
N LYS A 63 -11.75 0.83 -34.11
CA LYS A 63 -10.47 1.20 -33.50
C LYS A 63 -10.01 0.25 -32.41
N TYR A 64 -10.96 -0.30 -31.66
CA TYR A 64 -10.73 -1.24 -30.58
C TYR A 64 -11.96 -2.13 -30.41
N ASP A 65 -11.76 -3.30 -29.84
CA ASP A 65 -12.84 -4.12 -29.30
C ASP A 65 -12.90 -3.95 -27.79
N PHE A 66 -14.11 -4.02 -27.23
CA PHE A 66 -14.33 -3.97 -25.80
C PHE A 66 -14.95 -5.28 -25.31
N HIS A 67 -14.35 -5.89 -24.29
CA HIS A 67 -14.88 -7.08 -23.64
C HIS A 67 -15.11 -6.84 -22.17
N VAL A 68 -16.09 -7.55 -21.60
CA VAL A 68 -16.21 -7.71 -20.16
C VAL A 68 -16.22 -9.19 -19.82
N LEU A 69 -15.33 -9.58 -18.92
CA LEU A 69 -15.29 -10.92 -18.34
C LEU A 69 -16.00 -10.89 -16.99
N ARG A 70 -16.77 -11.92 -16.70
CA ARG A 70 -17.14 -12.29 -15.32
C ARG A 70 -16.11 -13.30 -14.84
N MET A 71 -15.35 -12.97 -13.81
CA MET A 71 -14.37 -13.87 -13.21
C MET A 71 -14.79 -14.21 -11.79
N VAL A 72 -14.77 -15.50 -11.42
CA VAL A 72 -14.75 -15.93 -10.02
C VAL A 72 -13.29 -16.17 -9.65
N SER A 73 -12.80 -15.50 -8.62
CA SER A 73 -11.40 -15.61 -8.19
C SER A 73 -11.19 -16.75 -7.20
N GLN A 74 -12.00 -16.80 -6.14
CA GLN A 74 -11.87 -17.76 -5.05
C GLN A 74 -13.12 -17.76 -4.15
N ASN A 75 -13.18 -18.73 -3.24
CA ASN A 75 -13.91 -18.58 -1.98
C ASN A 75 -12.96 -18.06 -0.89
N TRP A 76 -13.30 -16.93 -0.26
CA TRP A 76 -12.56 -16.39 0.87
C TRP A 76 -13.34 -16.57 2.17
N LEU A 77 -12.66 -17.12 3.20
CA LEU A 77 -13.25 -17.59 4.45
C LEU A 77 -14.38 -18.62 4.21
N SER A 78 -15.06 -19.03 5.28
CA SER A 78 -16.22 -19.92 5.23
C SER A 78 -17.51 -19.20 5.60
N THR A 79 -18.64 -19.86 5.36
CA THR A 79 -19.97 -19.37 5.76
C THR A 79 -20.14 -19.28 7.27
N ALA A 80 -19.24 -19.86 8.06
CA ALA A 80 -19.19 -19.67 9.51
C ALA A 80 -18.63 -18.29 9.90
N GLU A 81 -17.94 -17.61 9.00
CA GLU A 81 -17.18 -16.38 9.26
C GLU A 81 -17.74 -15.18 8.48
N VAL A 82 -18.26 -15.40 7.27
CA VAL A 82 -18.74 -14.33 6.38
C VAL A 82 -19.97 -14.76 5.60
N ASN A 83 -20.84 -13.79 5.26
CA ASN A 83 -22.08 -14.05 4.53
C ASN A 83 -21.88 -14.40 3.05
N GLU A 84 -20.82 -13.88 2.42
CA GLU A 84 -20.48 -14.12 1.01
C GLU A 84 -19.03 -14.60 0.90
N THR A 85 -18.84 -15.87 0.52
CA THR A 85 -17.49 -16.44 0.34
C THR A 85 -17.02 -16.34 -1.10
N GLU A 86 -17.90 -16.54 -2.09
CA GLU A 86 -17.54 -16.49 -3.51
C GLU A 86 -17.22 -15.05 -3.94
N TRP A 87 -15.96 -14.80 -4.28
CA TRP A 87 -15.51 -13.52 -4.81
C TRP A 87 -15.56 -13.53 -6.33
N TRP A 88 -16.38 -12.63 -6.90
CA TRP A 88 -16.47 -12.42 -8.33
C TRP A 88 -16.14 -10.99 -8.73
N HIS A 89 -15.64 -10.82 -9.95
CA HIS A 89 -15.11 -9.57 -10.46
C HIS A 89 -15.56 -9.36 -11.91
N TRP A 90 -15.86 -8.10 -12.26
CA TRP A 90 -15.86 -7.70 -13.65
C TRP A 90 -14.43 -7.41 -14.09
N ILE A 91 -14.05 -7.82 -15.29
CA ILE A 91 -12.81 -7.37 -15.93
C ILE A 91 -13.15 -6.72 -17.25
N SER A 92 -12.98 -5.41 -17.32
CA SER A 92 -13.14 -4.62 -18.55
C SER A 92 -11.85 -4.69 -19.34
N VAL A 93 -11.91 -5.04 -20.63
CA VAL A 93 -10.71 -5.18 -21.49
C VAL A 93 -10.90 -4.38 -22.76
N VAL A 94 -10.00 -3.42 -23.00
CA VAL A 94 -9.91 -2.68 -24.26
C VAL A 94 -8.78 -3.27 -25.09
N VAL A 95 -9.12 -3.76 -26.29
CA VAL A 95 -8.16 -4.37 -27.23
C VAL A 95 -8.06 -3.50 -28.49
N PRO A 96 -7.05 -2.63 -28.60
CA PRO A 96 -6.82 -1.86 -29.84
C PRO A 96 -6.54 -2.77 -31.03
N LYS A 97 -6.99 -2.35 -32.22
CA LYS A 97 -6.65 -3.07 -33.46
C LYS A 97 -5.15 -2.97 -33.74
N ASN A 98 -4.52 -4.09 -34.09
CA ASN A 98 -3.10 -4.18 -34.48
C ASN A 98 -2.13 -3.61 -33.42
N THR A 99 -2.44 -3.78 -32.12
CA THR A 99 -1.46 -3.47 -31.07
C THR A 99 -0.16 -4.26 -31.29
N PRO A 100 1.03 -3.65 -31.16
CA PRO A 100 2.31 -4.36 -31.31
C PRO A 100 2.83 -4.97 -30.00
N PHE A 101 2.28 -4.56 -28.84
CA PHE A 101 2.87 -4.88 -27.53
C PHE A 101 2.35 -6.19 -26.95
N THR A 102 3.21 -6.97 -26.29
CA THR A 102 2.82 -8.13 -25.48
C THR A 102 2.70 -7.78 -23.99
N THR A 103 2.96 -6.52 -23.63
CA THR A 103 2.72 -5.95 -22.30
C THR A 103 1.36 -5.25 -22.26
N SER A 104 0.62 -5.44 -21.17
CA SER A 104 -0.69 -4.82 -20.91
C SER A 104 -0.67 -3.97 -19.63
N LEU A 105 -1.57 -3.00 -19.50
CA LEU A 105 -1.85 -2.34 -18.22
C LEU A 105 -3.01 -3.07 -17.53
N MET A 106 -2.81 -3.51 -16.29
CA MET A 106 -3.85 -3.96 -15.38
C MET A 106 -4.14 -2.86 -14.35
N TRP A 107 -5.27 -2.19 -14.50
CA TRP A 107 -5.77 -1.23 -13.52
C TRP A 107 -6.62 -1.95 -12.45
N ILE A 108 -6.27 -1.75 -11.18
CA ILE A 108 -7.00 -2.31 -10.05
C ILE A 108 -8.07 -1.30 -9.62
N GLY A 109 -9.31 -1.60 -10.00
CA GLY A 109 -10.47 -0.75 -9.79
C GLY A 109 -11.24 -1.06 -8.52
N GLY A 110 -12.12 -0.12 -8.16
CA GLY A 110 -13.10 -0.30 -7.12
C GLY A 110 -14.39 -0.95 -7.61
N GLY A 111 -15.47 -0.74 -6.88
CA GLY A 111 -16.77 -1.31 -7.17
C GLY A 111 -17.35 -2.05 -5.97
N SER A 112 -18.35 -2.87 -6.21
CA SER A 112 -19.09 -3.64 -5.22
C SER A 112 -19.87 -4.78 -5.88
N THR A 113 -20.43 -5.67 -5.08
CA THR A 113 -21.34 -6.75 -5.50
C THR A 113 -22.62 -6.23 -6.17
N THR A 114 -22.93 -4.95 -6.02
CA THR A 114 -24.05 -4.29 -6.71
C THR A 114 -23.62 -3.53 -7.96
N THR A 115 -22.32 -3.54 -8.29
CA THR A 115 -21.80 -2.87 -9.48
C THR A 115 -22.32 -3.60 -10.72
N LYS A 116 -23.02 -2.84 -11.57
CA LYS A 116 -23.52 -3.35 -12.85
C LYS A 116 -22.34 -3.67 -13.76
N MET A 117 -22.53 -4.66 -14.62
CA MET A 117 -21.59 -4.98 -15.68
C MET A 117 -21.31 -3.72 -16.53
N PRO A 118 -20.03 -3.35 -16.75
CA PRO A 118 -19.69 -2.25 -17.64
C PRO A 118 -20.17 -2.52 -19.07
N GLU A 119 -20.81 -1.54 -19.71
CA GLU A 119 -21.25 -1.63 -21.11
C GLU A 119 -20.33 -0.87 -22.07
N LYS A 120 -19.40 -0.07 -21.51
CA LYS A 120 -18.40 0.71 -22.25
C LYS A 120 -17.15 0.89 -21.37
N PRO A 121 -15.97 1.08 -21.98
CA PRO A 121 -14.78 1.39 -21.20
C PRO A 121 -14.90 2.75 -20.52
N ASN A 122 -14.31 2.89 -19.33
CA ASN A 122 -14.17 4.19 -18.68
C ASN A 122 -13.09 5.04 -19.38
N GLU A 123 -13.03 6.32 -19.02
CA GLU A 123 -12.10 7.27 -19.65
C GLU A 123 -10.63 6.89 -19.44
N LEU A 124 -10.27 6.39 -18.26
CA LEU A 124 -8.90 6.02 -17.91
C LEU A 124 -8.36 4.90 -18.80
N ILE A 125 -9.06 3.76 -18.85
CA ILE A 125 -8.58 2.59 -19.61
C ILE A 125 -8.66 2.84 -21.12
N LEU A 126 -9.68 3.59 -21.57
CA LEU A 126 -9.79 3.96 -22.97
C LEU A 126 -8.66 4.90 -23.39
N ALA A 127 -8.38 5.95 -22.59
CA ALA A 127 -7.30 6.87 -22.88
C ALA A 127 -5.94 6.16 -22.88
N ALA A 128 -5.67 5.31 -21.89
CA ALA A 128 -4.44 4.54 -21.82
C ALA A 128 -4.28 3.62 -23.04
N ALA A 129 -5.30 2.83 -23.39
CA ALA A 129 -5.25 1.92 -24.52
C ALA A 129 -5.04 2.64 -25.85
N MET A 130 -5.80 3.72 -26.09
CA MET A 130 -5.77 4.43 -27.36
C MET A 130 -4.52 5.29 -27.54
N GLN A 131 -3.98 5.88 -26.48
CA GLN A 131 -2.77 6.72 -26.58
C GLN A 131 -1.50 5.88 -26.74
N THR A 132 -1.49 4.67 -26.17
CA THR A 132 -0.34 3.75 -26.19
C THR A 132 -0.44 2.64 -27.24
N ASN A 133 -1.61 2.43 -27.85
CA ASN A 133 -1.90 1.30 -28.74
C ASN A 133 -1.56 -0.07 -28.10
N SER A 134 -1.94 -0.25 -26.83
CA SER A 134 -1.74 -1.46 -26.05
C SER A 134 -3.04 -1.97 -25.44
N ILE A 135 -3.07 -3.25 -25.08
CA ILE A 135 -4.22 -3.83 -24.37
C ILE A 135 -4.23 -3.26 -22.95
N VAL A 136 -5.40 -2.78 -22.51
CA VAL A 136 -5.59 -2.30 -21.14
C VAL A 136 -6.79 -2.99 -20.54
N ALA A 137 -6.61 -3.53 -19.34
CA ALA A 137 -7.65 -4.16 -18.55
C ALA A 137 -7.86 -3.41 -17.24
N GLU A 138 -9.09 -3.48 -16.72
CA GLU A 138 -9.42 -3.05 -15.36
C GLU A 138 -10.17 -4.18 -14.67
N ILE A 139 -9.66 -4.62 -13.52
CA ILE A 139 -10.37 -5.53 -12.60
C ILE A 139 -11.17 -4.69 -11.61
N HIS A 140 -12.46 -4.97 -11.52
CA HIS A 140 -13.40 -4.30 -10.61
C HIS A 140 -13.57 -5.08 -9.31
N ASN A 141 -14.21 -4.45 -8.32
CA ASN A 141 -14.57 -5.04 -7.05
C ASN A 141 -13.36 -5.54 -6.25
N ILE A 142 -12.31 -4.71 -6.14
CA ILE A 142 -11.18 -4.97 -5.23
C ILE A 142 -11.20 -3.91 -4.11
N PRO A 143 -11.43 -4.26 -2.83
CA PRO A 143 -11.88 -5.57 -2.34
C PRO A 143 -13.30 -5.90 -2.81
N PHE A 144 -13.65 -7.18 -2.72
CA PHE A 144 -15.01 -7.65 -2.96
C PHE A 144 -15.90 -7.25 -1.78
N GLN A 145 -16.98 -6.50 -2.05
CA GLN A 145 -17.71 -5.77 -1.00
C GLN A 145 -19.15 -5.40 -1.43
N PRO A 146 -20.06 -5.06 -0.51
CA PRO A 146 -19.92 -5.22 0.93
C PRO A 146 -19.92 -6.68 1.34
N VAL A 147 -19.31 -6.97 2.48
CA VAL A 147 -19.44 -8.25 3.19
C VAL A 147 -19.95 -8.00 4.61
N THR A 148 -20.54 -9.01 5.22
CA THR A 148 -20.96 -9.01 6.62
C THR A 148 -20.35 -10.21 7.30
N PHE A 149 -19.49 -9.95 8.27
CA PHE A 149 -18.88 -11.01 9.08
C PHE A 149 -19.88 -11.52 10.11
N VAL A 150 -19.84 -12.83 10.38
CA VAL A 150 -20.70 -13.46 11.37
C VAL A 150 -20.36 -12.91 12.75
N ASN A 151 -21.39 -12.53 13.52
CA ASN A 151 -21.29 -11.89 14.83
C ASN A 151 -20.57 -10.54 14.86
N ASP A 152 -20.37 -9.88 13.70
CA ASP A 152 -19.89 -8.51 13.67
C ASP A 152 -21.06 -7.53 13.91
N PRO A 153 -21.05 -6.74 15.00
CA PRO A 153 -22.15 -5.85 15.34
C PRO A 153 -22.28 -4.65 14.38
N VAL A 154 -21.25 -4.34 13.59
CA VAL A 154 -21.26 -3.24 12.60
C VAL A 154 -22.10 -3.61 11.38
N GLY A 155 -22.19 -4.90 11.03
CA GLY A 155 -23.01 -5.38 9.92
C GLY A 155 -22.29 -5.34 8.57
N LYS A 156 -22.76 -4.53 7.63
CA LYS A 156 -22.15 -4.45 6.28
C LYS A 156 -20.88 -3.61 6.32
N ARG A 157 -19.77 -4.20 5.92
CA ARG A 157 -18.47 -3.53 5.79
C ARG A 157 -18.08 -3.33 4.34
N THR A 158 -17.35 -2.27 4.10
CA THR A 158 -16.79 -1.88 2.79
C THR A 158 -15.39 -1.33 2.98
N GLU A 159 -14.62 -1.33 1.91
CA GLU A 159 -13.34 -0.65 1.77
C GLU A 159 -12.38 -0.96 2.94
N ASP A 160 -11.85 0.06 3.62
CA ASP A 160 -10.92 -0.09 4.75
C ASP A 160 -11.56 -0.79 5.95
N GLY A 161 -12.87 -0.64 6.17
CA GLY A 161 -13.59 -1.38 7.20
C GLY A 161 -13.47 -2.90 7.09
N ILE A 162 -13.31 -3.45 5.87
CA ILE A 162 -13.03 -4.89 5.66
C ILE A 162 -11.58 -5.21 6.06
N ILE A 163 -10.63 -4.36 5.68
CA ILE A 163 -9.20 -4.52 5.96
C ILE A 163 -8.95 -4.44 7.46
N ALA A 164 -9.43 -3.38 8.11
CA ALA A 164 -9.28 -3.14 9.54
C ALA A 164 -9.92 -4.25 10.40
N TYR A 165 -11.09 -4.76 10.01
CA TYR A 165 -11.70 -5.90 10.70
C TYR A 165 -10.82 -7.16 10.59
N GLY A 166 -10.30 -7.43 9.39
CA GLY A 166 -9.39 -8.56 9.15
C GLY A 166 -8.10 -8.44 9.96
N TRP A 167 -7.54 -7.23 10.06
CA TRP A 167 -6.39 -6.94 10.91
C TRP A 167 -6.69 -7.20 12.38
N ARG A 168 -7.82 -6.72 12.91
CA ARG A 168 -8.21 -7.00 14.30
C ARG A 168 -8.29 -8.51 14.55
N LYS A 169 -8.93 -9.26 13.66
CA LYS A 169 -9.04 -10.73 13.77
C LYS A 169 -7.67 -11.41 13.80
N PHE A 170 -6.76 -10.98 12.93
CA PHE A 170 -5.39 -11.48 12.89
C PHE A 170 -4.63 -11.19 14.19
N LEU A 171 -4.68 -9.94 14.65
CA LEU A 171 -3.97 -9.48 15.85
C LEU A 171 -4.54 -10.15 17.12
N GLU A 172 -5.86 -10.21 17.29
CA GLU A 172 -6.51 -10.89 18.42
C GLU A 172 -6.32 -12.42 18.40
N GLY A 173 -6.07 -12.99 17.21
CA GLY A 173 -5.68 -14.39 17.06
C GLY A 173 -4.27 -14.70 17.58
N GLY A 174 -3.45 -13.67 17.84
CA GLY A 174 -2.05 -13.80 18.20
C GLY A 174 -1.10 -13.77 16.98
N ALA A 175 -1.58 -13.25 15.85
CA ALA A 175 -0.81 -13.07 14.61
C ALA A 175 -0.12 -14.36 14.11
N LYS A 176 -0.78 -15.52 14.26
CA LYS A 176 -0.24 -16.79 13.76
C LYS A 176 -0.46 -16.90 12.26
N ASP A 177 0.34 -17.74 11.61
CA ASP A 177 0.25 -18.00 10.17
C ASP A 177 -1.15 -18.45 9.72
N GLU A 178 -1.84 -19.24 10.54
CA GLU A 178 -3.23 -19.67 10.29
C GLU A 178 -4.26 -18.54 10.37
N ASP A 179 -3.97 -17.47 11.13
CA ASP A 179 -4.85 -16.31 11.24
C ASP A 179 -4.70 -15.37 10.03
N ALA A 180 -3.62 -15.50 9.26
CA ALA A 180 -3.34 -14.62 8.10
C ALA A 180 -4.44 -14.69 7.03
N ILE A 181 -5.26 -15.75 7.02
CA ILE A 181 -6.43 -15.86 6.15
C ILE A 181 -7.43 -14.70 6.34
N TRP A 182 -7.48 -14.08 7.51
CA TRP A 182 -8.32 -12.90 7.78
C TRP A 182 -7.84 -11.63 7.08
N LEU A 183 -6.58 -11.59 6.60
CA LEU A 183 -5.99 -10.42 5.99
C LEU A 183 -6.51 -10.27 4.56
N ALA A 184 -7.44 -9.33 4.35
CA ALA A 184 -8.07 -9.09 3.05
C ALA A 184 -7.07 -8.81 1.91
N ARG A 185 -5.83 -8.41 2.23
CA ARG A 185 -4.75 -8.25 1.24
C ARG A 185 -4.50 -9.52 0.42
N PHE A 186 -4.66 -10.70 1.03
CA PHE A 186 -4.42 -12.02 0.41
C PHE A 186 -5.40 -12.26 -0.74
N PRO A 187 -6.73 -12.31 -0.50
CA PRO A 187 -7.69 -12.52 -1.57
C PRO A 187 -7.72 -11.37 -2.59
N MET A 188 -7.45 -10.12 -2.16
CA MET A 188 -7.32 -8.98 -3.09
C MET A 188 -6.19 -9.19 -4.10
N THR A 189 -5.00 -9.55 -3.63
CA THR A 189 -3.81 -9.77 -4.48
C THR A 189 -4.02 -10.97 -5.41
N LYS A 190 -4.55 -12.08 -4.87
CA LYS A 190 -4.86 -13.28 -5.65
C LYS A 190 -5.88 -13.01 -6.76
N ALA A 191 -6.91 -12.19 -6.49
CA ALA A 191 -7.88 -11.81 -7.51
C ALA A 191 -7.24 -11.02 -8.66
N VAL A 192 -6.30 -10.12 -8.39
CA VAL A 192 -5.59 -9.38 -9.45
C VAL A 192 -4.72 -10.31 -10.29
N LYS A 193 -3.96 -11.21 -9.65
CA LYS A 193 -3.17 -12.24 -10.34
C LYS A 193 -4.03 -13.10 -11.26
N LEU A 194 -5.16 -13.59 -10.77
CA LEU A 194 -6.10 -14.39 -11.55
C LEU A 194 -6.80 -13.56 -12.65
N GLY A 195 -6.98 -12.26 -12.42
CA GLY A 195 -7.43 -11.33 -13.44
C GLY A 195 -6.45 -11.20 -14.60
N MET A 196 -5.15 -11.15 -14.32
CA MET A 196 -4.09 -11.19 -15.35
C MET A 196 -4.11 -12.51 -16.12
N ASP A 197 -4.36 -13.65 -15.46
CA ASP A 197 -4.53 -14.96 -16.12
C ASP A 197 -5.73 -14.96 -17.07
N ALA A 198 -6.89 -14.48 -16.60
CA ALA A 198 -8.12 -14.44 -17.38
C ALA A 198 -7.97 -13.53 -18.62
N VAL A 199 -7.33 -12.36 -18.48
CA VAL A 199 -7.04 -11.47 -19.60
C VAL A 199 -6.07 -12.10 -20.59
N THR A 200 -5.00 -12.73 -20.10
CA THR A 200 -4.01 -13.42 -20.95
C THR A 200 -4.68 -14.50 -21.80
N ASP A 201 -5.44 -15.39 -21.16
CA ASP A 201 -6.12 -16.51 -21.83
C ASP A 201 -7.22 -16.02 -22.79
N ALA A 202 -8.00 -15.00 -22.41
CA ALA A 202 -9.02 -14.42 -23.28
C ALA A 202 -8.42 -13.76 -24.53
N VAL A 203 -7.31 -13.02 -24.37
CA VAL A 203 -6.63 -12.38 -25.50
C VAL A 203 -6.00 -13.40 -26.42
N GLU A 204 -5.35 -14.43 -25.88
CA GLU A 204 -4.74 -15.49 -26.69
C GLU A 204 -5.81 -16.23 -27.53
N LYS A 205 -6.93 -16.62 -26.91
CA LYS A 205 -8.01 -17.35 -27.59
C LYS A 205 -8.72 -16.54 -28.68
N ASN A 206 -8.97 -15.25 -28.43
CA ASN A 206 -9.78 -14.43 -29.35
C ASN A 206 -8.95 -13.67 -30.39
N TYR A 207 -7.68 -13.38 -30.10
CA TYR A 207 -6.81 -12.55 -30.96
C TYR A 207 -5.55 -13.26 -31.42
N GLN A 208 -5.30 -14.50 -30.99
CA GLN A 208 -4.05 -15.24 -31.28
C GLN A 208 -2.81 -14.45 -30.87
N LYS A 209 -2.93 -13.69 -29.78
CA LYS A 209 -1.89 -12.79 -29.29
C LYS A 209 -1.47 -13.18 -27.89
N LYS A 210 -0.17 -13.27 -27.67
CA LYS A 210 0.43 -13.55 -26.37
C LYS A 210 0.52 -12.27 -25.55
N LEU A 211 0.08 -12.33 -24.30
CA LEU A 211 0.41 -11.34 -23.28
C LEU A 211 1.43 -11.95 -22.32
N ASP A 212 2.60 -11.32 -22.20
CA ASP A 212 3.74 -11.85 -21.45
C ASP A 212 3.91 -11.13 -20.11
N SER A 213 3.54 -9.85 -20.05
CA SER A 213 3.84 -8.98 -18.93
C SER A 213 2.77 -7.92 -18.71
N PHE A 214 2.79 -7.35 -17.51
CA PHE A 214 1.84 -6.35 -17.07
C PHE A 214 2.54 -5.17 -16.41
N VAL A 215 2.06 -3.96 -16.71
CA VAL A 215 2.18 -2.83 -15.80
C VAL A 215 0.95 -2.86 -14.92
N VAL A 216 1.10 -2.73 -13.61
CA VAL A 216 -0.03 -2.78 -12.66
C VAL A 216 -0.17 -1.42 -11.97
N GLY A 217 -1.40 -0.93 -11.82
CA GLY A 217 -1.65 0.32 -11.11
C GLY A 217 -3.01 0.36 -10.43
N GLY A 218 -3.16 1.21 -9.43
CA GLY A 218 -4.42 1.36 -8.69
C GLY A 218 -4.31 2.44 -7.64
N ALA A 219 -5.47 2.94 -7.18
CA ALA A 219 -5.54 4.02 -6.20
C ALA A 219 -5.84 3.54 -4.77
N SER A 220 -5.27 4.21 -3.77
CA SER A 220 -5.51 3.94 -2.35
C SER A 220 -5.11 2.52 -1.97
N LYS A 221 -5.97 1.77 -1.27
CA LYS A 221 -5.73 0.35 -0.99
C LYS A 221 -5.63 -0.54 -2.24
N ARG A 222 -6.07 -0.08 -3.42
CA ARG A 222 -5.74 -0.74 -4.71
C ARG A 222 -4.31 -0.43 -5.15
N GLY A 223 -3.81 0.78 -4.85
CA GLY A 223 -2.38 1.11 -4.95
C GLY A 223 -1.54 0.24 -4.03
N TRP A 224 -2.02 -0.03 -2.82
CA TRP A 224 -1.38 -1.03 -1.96
C TRP A 224 -1.41 -2.43 -2.59
N THR A 225 -2.54 -2.83 -3.19
CA THR A 225 -2.64 -4.13 -3.91
C THR A 225 -1.71 -4.20 -5.12
N THR A 226 -1.39 -3.06 -5.74
CA THR A 226 -0.42 -2.96 -6.83
C THR A 226 0.95 -3.44 -6.36
N TRP A 227 1.41 -2.96 -5.20
CA TRP A 227 2.67 -3.39 -4.60
C TRP A 227 2.69 -4.89 -4.30
N THR A 228 1.65 -5.41 -3.64
CA THR A 228 1.62 -6.84 -3.28
C THR A 228 1.47 -7.75 -4.49
N THR A 229 0.85 -7.27 -5.56
CA THR A 229 0.82 -8.00 -6.84
C THR A 229 2.22 -8.07 -7.44
N ALA A 230 2.99 -6.98 -7.42
CA ALA A 230 4.37 -6.97 -7.91
C ALA A 230 5.30 -7.88 -7.10
N ALA A 231 5.13 -7.94 -5.77
CA ALA A 231 5.92 -8.82 -4.91
C ALA A 231 5.64 -10.32 -5.14
N THR A 232 4.54 -10.67 -5.82
CA THR A 232 4.06 -12.06 -5.91
C THR A 232 3.94 -12.64 -7.32
N ASP A 233 4.11 -11.82 -8.37
CA ASP A 233 3.96 -12.24 -9.76
C ASP A 233 5.00 -11.59 -10.68
N ASP A 234 5.94 -12.40 -11.17
CA ASP A 234 7.07 -11.96 -12.02
C ASP A 234 6.64 -11.39 -13.39
N ARG A 235 5.36 -11.52 -13.78
CA ARG A 235 4.85 -10.87 -15.00
C ARG A 235 4.72 -9.36 -14.82
N VAL A 236 4.76 -8.84 -13.59
CA VAL A 236 4.67 -7.40 -13.32
C VAL A 236 6.02 -6.72 -13.60
N VAL A 237 6.09 -5.98 -14.70
CA VAL A 237 7.33 -5.34 -15.18
C VAL A 237 7.44 -3.86 -14.83
N ALA A 238 6.37 -3.25 -14.32
CA ALA A 238 6.38 -1.92 -13.71
C ALA A 238 5.11 -1.70 -12.88
N ILE A 239 5.16 -0.77 -11.93
CA ILE A 239 4.01 -0.43 -11.09
C ILE A 239 3.69 1.07 -11.03
N ILE A 240 2.41 1.37 -10.82
CA ILE A 240 1.88 2.72 -10.65
C ILE A 240 0.93 2.76 -9.44
N PRO A 241 1.45 2.69 -8.20
CA PRO A 241 0.65 2.92 -7.01
C PRO A 241 0.24 4.40 -6.93
N VAL A 242 -1.04 4.65 -6.67
CA VAL A 242 -1.62 5.99 -6.65
C VAL A 242 -2.26 6.26 -5.29
N VAL A 243 -2.04 7.45 -4.72
CA VAL A 243 -2.58 7.95 -3.44
C VAL A 243 -2.48 6.91 -2.34
N ILE A 244 -1.26 6.45 -2.06
CA ILE A 244 -0.99 5.46 -1.00
C ILE A 244 0.38 5.75 -0.39
N ASP A 245 0.56 6.99 0.07
CA ASP A 245 1.82 7.53 0.58
C ASP A 245 2.10 7.10 2.03
N MET A 246 2.12 5.79 2.25
CA MET A 246 2.13 5.20 3.59
C MET A 246 2.71 3.78 3.56
N LEU A 247 3.89 3.64 2.92
CA LEU A 247 4.73 2.47 3.15
C LEU A 247 5.50 2.67 4.45
N ASN A 248 5.89 1.57 5.12
CA ASN A 248 6.48 1.64 6.45
C ASN A 248 5.46 2.24 7.45
N LEU A 249 4.39 1.47 7.67
CA LEU A 249 3.15 1.89 8.31
C LEU A 249 3.36 2.38 9.74
N ASP A 250 4.24 1.73 10.51
CA ASP A 250 4.47 2.09 11.91
C ASP A 250 5.02 3.52 12.01
N GLU A 251 6.09 3.81 11.26
CA GLU A 251 6.68 5.14 11.16
C GLU A 251 5.68 6.16 10.57
N SER A 252 4.93 5.77 9.54
CA SER A 252 3.95 6.65 8.90
C SER A 252 2.80 7.03 9.84
N PHE A 253 2.26 6.10 10.64
CA PHE A 253 1.22 6.41 11.62
C PHE A 253 1.78 7.18 12.83
N ALA A 254 3.00 6.86 13.28
CA ALA A 254 3.67 7.64 14.31
C ALA A 254 3.84 9.10 13.85
N HIS A 255 4.27 9.31 12.60
CA HIS A 255 4.37 10.62 11.97
C HIS A 255 3.01 11.34 11.88
N HIS A 256 1.97 10.64 11.44
CA HIS A 256 0.60 11.17 11.38
C HIS A 256 0.16 11.74 12.73
N TRP A 257 0.32 10.97 13.80
CA TRP A 257 -0.06 11.41 15.13
C TRP A 257 0.76 12.59 15.61
N LYS A 258 2.09 12.54 15.46
CA LYS A 258 2.99 13.63 15.89
C LYS A 258 2.70 14.96 15.18
N ASN A 259 2.16 14.91 13.96
CA ASN A 259 1.78 16.10 13.20
C ASN A 259 0.41 16.67 13.58
N TYR A 260 -0.58 15.81 13.83
CA TYR A 260 -1.97 16.23 14.01
C TYR A 260 -2.44 16.24 15.46
N GLY A 261 -1.89 15.35 16.30
CA GLY A 261 -2.33 15.12 17.68
C GLY A 261 -3.64 14.35 17.76
N PHE A 262 -4.13 13.82 16.63
CA PHE A 262 -5.31 12.99 16.49
C PHE A 262 -5.17 12.08 15.26
N TRP A 263 -5.99 11.03 15.20
CA TRP A 263 -6.14 10.20 14.01
C TRP A 263 -7.16 10.84 13.06
N ALA A 264 -6.77 11.08 11.80
CA ALA A 264 -7.64 11.78 10.87
C ALA A 264 -8.91 10.95 10.59
N PRO A 265 -10.06 11.57 10.29
CA PRO A 265 -11.30 10.85 10.01
C PRO A 265 -11.16 9.80 8.89
N ALA A 266 -10.22 10.01 7.97
CA ALA A 266 -9.93 9.09 6.89
C ALA A 266 -9.45 7.70 7.38
N VAL A 267 -8.74 7.63 8.51
CA VAL A 267 -8.21 6.37 9.06
C VAL A 267 -9.10 5.79 10.17
N ASP A 268 -10.33 6.30 10.32
CA ASP A 268 -11.24 5.97 11.44
C ASP A 268 -11.62 4.48 11.50
N ASP A 269 -11.67 3.78 10.35
CA ASP A 269 -11.92 2.33 10.33
C ASP A 269 -10.85 1.57 11.14
N TYR A 270 -9.58 1.98 11.07
CA TYR A 270 -8.48 1.38 11.82
C TYR A 270 -8.53 1.77 13.31
N VAL A 271 -8.90 3.03 13.60
CA VAL A 271 -9.07 3.52 14.99
C VAL A 271 -10.21 2.78 15.69
N SER A 272 -11.36 2.67 15.02
CA SER A 272 -12.57 2.01 15.53
C SER A 272 -12.37 0.52 15.77
N GLU A 273 -11.51 -0.13 15.00
CA GLU A 273 -11.10 -1.53 15.21
C GLU A 273 -9.98 -1.69 16.25
N GLY A 274 -9.50 -0.58 16.85
CA GLY A 274 -8.47 -0.58 17.89
C GLY A 274 -7.07 -0.91 17.38
N ILE A 275 -6.83 -0.78 16.06
CA ILE A 275 -5.55 -1.14 15.43
C ILE A 275 -4.39 -0.29 15.97
N MET A 276 -4.61 1.01 16.17
CA MET A 276 -3.55 1.92 16.62
C MET A 276 -2.96 1.51 17.98
N ASP A 277 -3.76 0.87 18.84
CA ASP A 277 -3.31 0.39 20.16
C ASP A 277 -2.42 -0.87 20.08
N TRP A 278 -2.25 -1.48 18.90
CA TRP A 278 -1.32 -2.59 18.65
C TRP A 278 0.05 -2.16 18.13
N MET A 279 0.23 -0.91 17.71
CA MET A 279 1.53 -0.41 17.25
C MET A 279 2.61 -0.68 18.32
N GLY A 280 3.78 -1.16 17.88
CA GLY A 280 4.88 -1.57 18.75
C GLY A 280 4.73 -2.93 19.46
N THR A 281 3.68 -3.72 19.18
CA THR A 281 3.60 -5.11 19.68
C THR A 281 4.14 -6.11 18.65
N PRO A 282 4.63 -7.30 19.08
CA PRO A 282 5.09 -8.35 18.16
C PRO A 282 4.03 -8.83 17.15
N GLU A 283 2.74 -8.75 17.52
CA GLU A 283 1.63 -9.08 16.62
C GLU A 283 1.49 -8.05 15.50
N PHE A 284 1.71 -6.76 15.78
CA PHE A 284 1.69 -5.72 14.78
C PHE A 284 2.90 -5.81 13.86
N ASP A 285 4.10 -6.05 14.40
CA ASP A 285 5.30 -6.33 13.59
C ASP A 285 5.05 -7.47 12.59
N ARG A 286 4.38 -8.53 13.06
CA ARG A 286 4.03 -9.67 12.21
C ARG A 286 2.97 -9.32 11.15
N LEU A 287 2.02 -8.44 11.46
CA LEU A 287 1.07 -7.92 10.47
C LEU A 287 1.80 -7.14 9.36
N LEU A 288 2.77 -6.30 9.73
CA LEU A 288 3.57 -5.51 8.80
C LEU A 288 4.44 -6.40 7.91
N GLU A 289 5.09 -7.42 8.47
CA GLU A 289 5.88 -8.41 7.73
C GLU A 289 5.07 -9.06 6.59
N ILE A 290 3.78 -9.30 6.82
CA ILE A 290 2.90 -10.02 5.89
C ILE A 290 2.19 -9.07 4.90
N THR A 291 1.95 -7.81 5.27
CA THR A 291 1.03 -6.94 4.52
C THR A 291 1.60 -5.59 4.10
N ASP A 292 2.60 -5.04 4.79
CA ASP A 292 3.23 -3.78 4.41
C ASP A 292 4.14 -3.99 3.20
N PRO A 293 3.98 -3.24 2.09
CA PRO A 293 4.86 -3.34 0.94
C PRO A 293 6.33 -3.14 1.31
N TYR A 294 6.61 -2.34 2.33
CA TYR A 294 7.98 -2.07 2.79
C TYR A 294 8.75 -3.36 3.13
N SER A 295 8.06 -4.38 3.66
CA SER A 295 8.63 -5.69 3.98
C SER A 295 9.07 -6.50 2.75
N PHE A 296 8.59 -6.14 1.55
CA PHE A 296 8.89 -6.80 0.28
C PHE A 296 9.84 -6.00 -0.62
N ASN A 297 10.57 -5.02 -0.06
CA ASN A 297 11.38 -4.10 -0.85
C ASN A 297 12.38 -4.80 -1.80
N ALA A 298 12.90 -5.97 -1.40
CA ALA A 298 13.80 -6.77 -2.24
C ALA A 298 13.18 -7.24 -3.56
N ASP A 299 11.85 -7.29 -3.65
CA ASP A 299 11.11 -7.72 -4.84
C ASP A 299 10.75 -6.56 -5.79
N PHE A 300 11.17 -5.31 -5.49
CA PHE A 300 10.75 -4.11 -6.24
C PHE A 300 11.83 -3.50 -7.14
N ASP A 301 12.63 -4.32 -7.81
CA ASP A 301 13.69 -3.85 -8.73
C ASP A 301 13.15 -3.22 -10.03
N MET A 302 11.88 -3.49 -10.36
CA MET A 302 11.22 -2.96 -11.54
C MET A 302 10.94 -1.44 -11.46
N PRO A 303 10.76 -0.75 -12.60
CA PRO A 303 10.37 0.66 -12.61
C PRO A 303 9.03 0.93 -11.91
N LYS A 304 8.99 2.01 -11.14
CA LYS A 304 7.77 2.44 -10.42
C LYS A 304 7.51 3.93 -10.52
N LEU A 305 6.25 4.31 -10.68
CA LEU A 305 5.79 5.70 -10.60
C LEU A 305 4.76 5.83 -9.46
N LEU A 306 5.19 6.46 -8.36
CA LEU A 306 4.34 6.78 -7.22
C LEU A 306 3.65 8.12 -7.50
N ILE A 307 2.32 8.13 -7.48
CA ILE A 307 1.53 9.36 -7.68
C ILE A 307 0.73 9.63 -6.41
N ASN A 308 1.13 10.65 -5.64
CA ASN A 308 0.51 11.01 -4.38
C ASN A 308 -0.13 12.40 -4.45
N ALA A 309 -1.03 12.70 -3.53
CA ALA A 309 -1.66 14.00 -3.42
C ALA A 309 -0.95 14.84 -2.34
N ALA A 310 -0.66 16.11 -2.62
CA ALA A 310 0.04 16.98 -1.68
C ALA A 310 -0.84 17.46 -0.51
N SER A 311 -2.14 17.15 -0.54
CA SER A 311 -3.14 17.51 0.47
C SER A 311 -4.10 16.34 0.76
N ASP A 312 -3.58 15.11 0.74
CA ASP A 312 -4.33 13.88 1.00
C ASP A 312 -4.94 13.87 2.43
N GLN A 313 -6.13 13.31 2.59
CA GLN A 313 -6.80 13.20 3.90
C GLN A 313 -6.31 12.03 4.75
N PHE A 314 -5.74 11.00 4.12
CA PHE A 314 -5.19 9.82 4.77
C PHE A 314 -3.72 10.01 5.11
N PHE A 315 -2.94 10.52 4.16
CA PHE A 315 -1.47 10.45 4.21
C PHE A 315 -0.84 11.83 4.30
N GLN A 316 0.20 11.94 5.13
CA GLN A 316 0.93 13.19 5.30
C GLN A 316 1.69 13.52 4.01
N PRO A 317 1.82 14.81 3.64
CA PRO A 317 2.45 15.19 2.39
C PRO A 317 3.93 14.80 2.31
N ASP A 318 4.60 14.63 3.46
CA ASP A 318 6.02 14.33 3.59
C ASP A 318 6.32 12.88 4.03
N SER A 319 5.33 11.98 3.98
CA SER A 319 5.49 10.55 4.33
C SER A 319 6.51 9.79 3.47
N TRP A 320 6.91 10.31 2.30
CA TRP A 320 7.95 9.70 1.48
C TRP A 320 9.26 9.46 2.24
N GLU A 321 9.54 10.26 3.29
CA GLU A 321 10.78 10.17 4.07
C GLU A 321 10.98 8.79 4.72
N PHE A 322 9.89 8.07 4.99
CA PHE A 322 9.91 6.77 5.69
C PHE A 322 10.21 5.57 4.79
N TYR A 323 10.22 5.74 3.47
CA TYR A 323 10.39 4.61 2.57
C TYR A 323 11.18 4.91 1.29
N TRP A 324 11.13 6.14 0.78
CA TRP A 324 11.63 6.47 -0.56
C TRP A 324 13.09 6.09 -0.75
N ASN A 325 13.94 6.41 0.23
CA ASN A 325 15.39 6.20 0.14
C ASN A 325 15.75 4.72 0.05
N GLU A 326 14.97 3.84 0.68
CA GLU A 326 15.20 2.40 0.70
C GLU A 326 14.64 1.69 -0.53
N LEU A 327 13.65 2.28 -1.22
CA LEU A 327 13.11 1.70 -2.46
C LEU A 327 14.22 1.40 -3.47
N ILE A 328 14.33 0.14 -3.90
CA ILE A 328 15.32 -0.27 -4.89
C ILE A 328 14.84 -0.01 -6.32
N GLY A 329 15.75 -0.18 -7.28
CA GLY A 329 15.44 -0.08 -8.70
C GLY A 329 15.09 1.34 -9.16
N GLU A 330 14.53 1.43 -10.36
CA GLU A 330 14.10 2.70 -10.92
C GLU A 330 12.80 3.18 -10.25
N LYS A 331 12.78 4.42 -9.76
CA LYS A 331 11.65 4.99 -9.00
C LYS A 331 11.39 6.44 -9.37
N HIS A 332 10.11 6.77 -9.51
CA HIS A 332 9.62 8.11 -9.84
C HIS A 332 8.54 8.54 -8.86
N MET A 333 8.55 9.81 -8.45
CA MET A 333 7.54 10.40 -7.58
C MET A 333 6.80 11.53 -8.29
N GLN A 334 5.49 11.63 -8.07
CA GLN A 334 4.70 12.80 -8.41
C GLN A 334 3.78 13.15 -7.25
N TYR A 335 4.00 14.30 -6.63
CA TYR A 335 2.98 14.96 -5.81
C TYR A 335 2.07 15.83 -6.67
N VAL A 336 0.76 15.62 -6.55
CA VAL A 336 -0.28 16.42 -7.20
C VAL A 336 -0.70 17.54 -6.25
N PRO A 337 -0.33 18.80 -6.51
CA PRO A 337 -0.73 19.93 -5.67
C PRO A 337 -2.23 20.15 -5.74
N ASN A 338 -2.79 20.75 -4.68
CA ASN A 338 -4.20 21.18 -4.61
C ASN A 338 -5.24 20.06 -4.80
N SER A 339 -4.83 18.81 -4.63
CA SER A 339 -5.72 17.65 -4.67
C SER A 339 -5.66 16.93 -3.33
N GLY A 340 -6.80 16.37 -2.91
CA GLY A 340 -6.85 15.40 -1.81
C GLY A 340 -6.70 13.98 -2.34
N HIS A 341 -7.23 13.03 -1.57
CA HIS A 341 -7.17 11.60 -1.89
C HIS A 341 -7.82 11.23 -3.22
N ASN A 342 -8.81 12.01 -3.68
CA ASN A 342 -9.32 11.91 -5.04
C ASN A 342 -8.53 12.82 -5.99
N ILE A 343 -7.78 12.22 -6.92
CA ILE A 343 -6.97 12.92 -7.92
C ILE A 343 -7.50 12.76 -9.36
N SER A 344 -8.74 12.27 -9.55
CA SER A 344 -9.28 11.93 -10.87
C SER A 344 -9.36 13.12 -11.84
N GLU A 345 -9.55 14.34 -11.33
CA GLU A 345 -9.65 15.57 -12.12
C GLU A 345 -8.30 16.31 -12.27
N SER A 346 -7.19 15.61 -12.00
CA SER A 346 -5.84 16.19 -12.01
C SER A 346 -5.00 15.77 -13.23
N GLY A 347 -3.76 16.25 -13.30
CA GLY A 347 -2.77 15.82 -14.30
C GLY A 347 -2.23 14.40 -14.11
N ALA A 348 -2.62 13.67 -13.07
CA ALA A 348 -2.12 12.33 -12.73
C ALA A 348 -2.33 11.30 -13.84
N LEU A 349 -3.51 11.28 -14.48
CA LEU A 349 -3.81 10.35 -15.56
C LEU A 349 -2.85 10.50 -16.74
N SER A 350 -2.51 11.75 -17.10
CA SER A 350 -1.57 12.01 -18.18
C SER A 350 -0.19 11.49 -17.84
N ASN A 351 0.28 11.71 -16.60
CA ASN A 351 1.59 11.24 -16.17
C ASN A 351 1.68 9.69 -16.14
N MET A 352 0.63 9.04 -15.62
CA MET A 352 0.50 7.57 -15.64
C MET A 352 0.62 7.03 -17.08
N ILE A 353 -0.11 7.62 -18.04
CA ILE A 353 -0.07 7.19 -19.44
C ILE A 353 1.32 7.43 -20.06
N ALA A 354 1.99 8.54 -19.73
CA ALA A 354 3.34 8.84 -20.19
C ALA A 354 4.36 7.81 -19.68
N PHE A 355 4.31 7.50 -18.37
CA PHE A 355 5.16 6.46 -17.78
C PHE A 355 4.87 5.09 -18.39
N TYR A 356 3.60 4.69 -18.48
CA TYR A 356 3.22 3.43 -19.11
C TYR A 356 3.71 3.33 -20.56
N ALA A 357 3.54 4.39 -21.36
CA ALA A 357 4.06 4.45 -22.72
C ALA A 357 5.59 4.27 -22.76
N SER A 358 6.32 4.86 -21.82
CA SER A 358 7.78 4.71 -21.77
C SER A 358 8.22 3.28 -21.44
N VAL A 359 7.46 2.57 -20.60
CA VAL A 359 7.70 1.15 -20.27
C VAL A 359 7.47 0.30 -21.51
N LEU A 360 6.33 0.47 -22.19
CA LEU A 360 6.01 -0.26 -23.42
C LEU A 360 7.05 -0.09 -24.53
N ASN A 361 7.57 1.13 -24.67
CA ASN A 361 8.52 1.47 -25.74
C ASN A 361 9.99 1.33 -25.32
N GLU A 362 10.26 0.81 -24.11
CA GLU A 362 11.61 0.75 -23.51
C GLU A 362 12.38 2.08 -23.63
N SER A 363 11.64 3.18 -23.61
CA SER A 363 12.22 4.51 -23.78
C SER A 363 12.87 4.94 -22.47
N PRO A 364 14.08 5.54 -22.51
CA PRO A 364 14.69 6.10 -21.32
C PRO A 364 13.73 7.06 -20.63
N ARG A 365 13.57 6.88 -19.31
CA ARG A 365 12.88 7.82 -18.44
C ARG A 365 13.91 8.74 -17.78
N PRO A 366 13.51 9.94 -17.33
CA PRO A 366 14.41 10.89 -16.73
C PRO A 366 15.16 10.29 -15.54
N LYS A 367 16.47 10.48 -15.51
CA LYS A 367 17.27 10.15 -14.32
C LYS A 367 17.39 11.38 -13.46
N TYR A 368 16.98 11.24 -12.21
CA TYR A 368 17.08 12.32 -11.24
C TYR A 368 17.24 11.78 -9.84
N ASP A 369 17.69 12.68 -8.97
CA ASP A 369 17.74 12.49 -7.54
C ASP A 369 17.37 13.82 -6.87
N TRP A 370 16.91 13.77 -5.63
CA TRP A 370 16.82 14.97 -4.80
C TRP A 370 17.43 14.70 -3.44
N LYS A 371 18.01 15.77 -2.89
CA LYS A 371 18.53 15.77 -1.53
C LYS A 371 17.98 16.94 -0.76
N VAL A 372 17.84 16.72 0.53
CA VAL A 372 17.42 17.73 1.48
C VAL A 372 18.57 17.96 2.45
N GLU A 373 19.31 19.04 2.23
CA GLU A 373 20.53 19.38 2.96
C GLU A 373 20.53 20.90 3.20
N ASP A 374 21.05 21.36 4.35
CA ASP A 374 21.24 22.79 4.66
C ASP A 374 20.01 23.67 4.38
N GLU A 375 18.83 23.26 4.85
CA GLU A 375 17.56 23.98 4.63
C GLU A 375 17.26 24.23 3.15
N LYS A 376 17.55 23.25 2.30
CA LYS A 376 17.33 23.35 0.85
C LYS A 376 16.98 22.00 0.23
N ILE A 377 16.03 22.00 -0.70
CA ILE A 377 15.82 20.89 -1.63
C ILE A 377 16.73 21.13 -2.84
N THR A 378 17.63 20.20 -3.12
CA THR A 378 18.47 20.18 -4.33
C THR A 378 18.03 19.02 -5.21
N LEU A 379 17.33 19.32 -6.30
CA LEU A 379 16.92 18.34 -7.31
C LEU A 379 17.92 18.38 -8.47
N THR A 380 18.49 17.23 -8.80
CA THR A 380 19.47 17.09 -9.89
C THR A 380 18.93 16.16 -10.95
N LEU A 381 18.82 16.67 -12.18
CA LEU A 381 18.52 15.90 -13.39
C LEU A 381 19.81 15.52 -14.10
N ASP A 382 19.78 14.44 -14.88
CA ASP A 382 20.76 14.24 -15.95
C ASP A 382 20.65 15.42 -16.95
N PRO A 383 21.74 16.14 -17.27
CA PRO A 383 21.71 17.24 -18.23
C PRO A 383 21.21 16.86 -19.64
N ALA A 384 21.21 15.56 -19.97
CA ALA A 384 20.60 15.05 -21.20
C ALA A 384 19.05 15.12 -21.16
N ASP A 385 18.45 15.03 -19.97
CA ASP A 385 17.00 15.05 -19.74
C ASP A 385 16.51 16.49 -19.55
N LYS A 386 16.49 17.27 -20.63
CA LYS A 386 16.07 18.69 -20.55
C LYS A 386 14.58 18.83 -20.25
N PRO A 387 14.19 19.52 -19.16
CA PRO A 387 12.79 19.74 -18.83
C PRO A 387 12.17 20.84 -19.71
N SER A 388 10.85 20.79 -19.88
CA SER A 388 10.08 21.87 -20.50
C SER A 388 9.69 22.96 -19.50
N THR A 389 9.41 22.58 -18.25
CA THR A 389 9.08 23.52 -17.16
C THR A 389 9.57 22.97 -15.83
N VAL A 390 10.02 23.85 -14.96
CA VAL A 390 10.33 23.54 -13.56
C VAL A 390 9.58 24.53 -12.67
N LYS A 391 8.96 24.04 -11.60
CA LYS A 391 8.18 24.84 -10.67
C LYS A 391 8.59 24.55 -9.23
N ALA A 392 8.70 25.60 -8.43
CA ALA A 392 8.70 25.50 -6.98
C ALA A 392 7.25 25.61 -6.51
N TRP A 393 6.80 24.62 -5.73
CA TRP A 393 5.49 24.62 -5.09
C TRP A 393 5.65 24.93 -3.61
N THR A 394 4.81 25.82 -3.09
CA THR A 394 4.77 26.16 -1.66
C THR A 394 3.35 26.21 -1.12
N ALA A 395 3.17 25.79 0.13
CA ALA A 395 1.92 25.93 0.88
C ALA A 395 2.24 26.45 2.28
N TYR A 396 1.55 27.50 2.73
CA TYR A 396 1.77 28.11 4.05
C TYR A 396 0.49 28.02 4.89
N ASN A 397 0.55 27.31 6.00
CA ASN A 397 -0.50 27.22 7.01
C ASN A 397 -0.02 27.92 8.29
N SER A 398 -0.66 29.04 8.68
CA SER A 398 -0.21 29.85 9.82
C SER A 398 -0.55 29.27 11.19
N GLU A 399 -1.33 28.19 11.26
CA GLU A 399 -1.87 27.67 12.52
C GLU A 399 -1.40 26.24 12.82
N THR A 400 -1.49 25.33 11.85
CA THR A 400 -1.25 23.89 12.08
C THR A 400 -0.35 23.29 10.99
N ARG A 401 0.23 22.12 11.26
CA ARG A 401 0.95 21.32 10.27
C ARG A 401 0.01 20.50 9.37
N ASP A 402 -1.28 20.81 9.41
CA ASP A 402 -2.31 20.07 8.68
C ASP A 402 -2.50 20.68 7.29
N PHE A 403 -2.14 19.93 6.26
CA PHE A 403 -2.26 20.33 4.86
C PHE A 403 -3.36 19.56 4.12
N ARG A 404 -4.21 18.79 4.83
CA ARG A 404 -5.33 18.06 4.23
C ARG A 404 -6.27 19.03 3.53
N VAL A 405 -6.78 18.65 2.37
CA VAL A 405 -7.57 19.55 1.51
C VAL A 405 -8.89 20.01 2.17
N ASP A 406 -9.44 19.25 3.10
CA ASP A 406 -10.66 19.57 3.85
C ASP A 406 -10.43 20.61 4.96
N GLU A 407 -9.22 20.70 5.51
CA GLU A 407 -8.84 21.72 6.50
C GLU A 407 -8.15 22.92 5.87
N PHE A 408 -7.13 22.65 5.06
CA PHE A 408 -6.24 23.67 4.49
C PHE A 408 -6.78 24.23 3.17
N GLY A 409 -7.53 23.45 2.40
CA GLY A 409 -7.96 23.81 1.05
C GLY A 409 -6.86 23.70 -0.01
N PRO A 410 -7.19 23.96 -1.29
CA PRO A 410 -6.26 23.89 -2.41
C PRO A 410 -5.36 25.15 -2.48
N ASN A 411 -4.50 25.33 -1.48
CA ASN A 411 -3.70 26.54 -1.28
C ASN A 411 -2.20 26.41 -1.61
N TRP A 412 -1.81 25.37 -2.34
CA TRP A 412 -0.47 25.25 -2.93
C TRP A 412 -0.30 26.25 -4.09
N LYS A 413 0.81 26.98 -4.08
CA LYS A 413 1.15 28.01 -5.06
C LYS A 413 2.41 27.61 -5.81
N ALA A 414 2.38 27.77 -7.12
CA ALA A 414 3.54 27.53 -7.98
C ALA A 414 4.25 28.83 -8.34
N GLU A 415 5.58 28.77 -8.36
CA GLU A 415 6.46 29.74 -8.99
C GLU A 415 7.33 29.03 -10.03
N GLU A 416 7.49 29.61 -11.22
CA GLU A 416 8.36 29.04 -12.24
C GLU A 416 9.83 29.23 -11.88
N MET A 417 10.60 28.15 -11.93
CA MET A 417 12.05 28.19 -11.79
C MET A 417 12.71 28.29 -13.17
N LYS A 418 13.83 29.01 -13.24
CA LYS A 418 14.62 29.06 -14.48
C LYS A 418 15.19 27.67 -14.79
N ILE A 419 15.04 27.23 -16.03
CA ILE A 419 15.66 26.00 -16.50
C ILE A 419 17.19 26.14 -16.39
N SER A 420 17.82 25.21 -15.68
CA SER A 420 19.24 25.20 -15.41
C SER A 420 19.97 24.34 -16.44
N GLU A 421 21.02 24.87 -17.08
CA GLU A 421 21.85 24.10 -18.01
C GLU A 421 22.62 22.96 -17.32
N SER A 422 22.89 23.09 -16.02
CA SER A 422 23.55 22.04 -15.23
C SER A 422 22.61 20.89 -14.83
N GLY A 423 21.29 21.05 -15.03
CA GLY A 423 20.29 20.11 -14.52
C GLY A 423 20.02 20.22 -13.02
N THR A 424 20.65 21.16 -12.31
CA THR A 424 20.50 21.35 -10.85
C THR A 424 19.51 22.46 -10.55
N TYR A 425 18.56 22.17 -9.66
CA TYR A 425 17.53 23.08 -9.16
C TYR A 425 17.57 23.13 -7.65
N GLU A 426 17.56 24.35 -7.12
CA GLU A 426 17.72 24.61 -5.70
C GLU A 426 16.51 25.41 -5.20
N LEU A 427 15.81 24.86 -4.20
CA LEU A 427 14.69 25.50 -3.52
C LEU A 427 15.04 25.67 -2.04
N ALA A 428 15.25 26.91 -1.62
CA ALA A 428 15.49 27.23 -0.22
C ALA A 428 14.24 26.96 0.62
N LEU A 429 14.45 26.37 1.79
CA LEU A 429 13.45 26.08 2.80
C LEU A 429 13.61 27.11 3.90
N GLU A 430 12.52 27.78 4.27
CA GLU A 430 12.52 28.77 5.33
C GLU A 430 11.52 28.37 6.40
N ASP A 431 11.95 28.42 7.67
CA ASP A 431 11.06 28.38 8.82
C ASP A 431 10.17 29.64 8.83
N PRO A 432 8.84 29.51 8.79
CA PRO A 432 7.98 30.67 8.96
C PRO A 432 8.02 31.19 10.40
N GLU A 433 7.83 32.50 10.61
CA GLU A 433 7.75 33.08 11.96
C GLU A 433 6.64 32.45 12.83
N LYS A 434 5.59 31.93 12.20
CA LYS A 434 4.48 31.21 12.82
C LYS A 434 3.96 30.14 11.86
N GLY A 435 3.56 28.99 12.39
CA GLY A 435 2.90 27.93 11.63
C GLY A 435 3.89 27.07 10.86
N TYR A 436 3.46 26.57 9.71
CA TYR A 436 4.20 25.61 8.90
C TYR A 436 4.16 25.98 7.42
N LYS A 437 5.25 25.72 6.71
CA LYS A 437 5.36 25.96 5.28
C LYS A 437 5.93 24.71 4.60
N ALA A 438 5.20 24.20 3.61
CA ALA A 438 5.56 23.03 2.83
C ALA A 438 6.12 23.44 1.46
N TYR A 439 7.07 22.65 0.94
CA TYR A 439 7.85 22.96 -0.25
C TYR A 439 8.11 21.70 -1.09
N PHE A 440 8.07 21.80 -2.41
CA PHE A 440 8.64 20.80 -3.31
C PHE A 440 8.94 21.38 -4.70
N ILE A 441 9.74 20.66 -5.49
CA ILE A 441 10.04 21.00 -6.88
C ILE A 441 9.25 20.05 -7.80
N GLU A 442 8.53 20.58 -8.79
CA GLU A 442 7.90 19.82 -9.88
C GLU A 442 8.68 20.07 -11.19
N VAL A 443 9.00 18.99 -11.90
CA VAL A 443 9.64 19.03 -13.21
C VAL A 443 8.70 18.38 -14.23
N THR A 444 8.48 19.03 -15.36
CA THR A 444 7.73 18.48 -16.49
C THR A 444 8.65 18.33 -17.69
N PHE A 445 8.59 17.18 -18.35
CA PHE A 445 9.31 16.87 -19.58
C PHE A 445 8.38 16.89 -20.78
N ALA A 446 8.86 17.45 -21.89
CA ALA A 446 8.10 17.47 -23.13
C ALA A 446 7.91 16.06 -23.71
N GLY A 447 6.78 15.83 -24.35
CA GLY A 447 6.45 14.57 -25.00
C GLY A 447 5.04 14.60 -25.56
N LYS A 448 4.65 13.55 -26.30
CA LYS A 448 3.25 13.39 -26.77
C LYS A 448 2.27 13.41 -25.61
N THR A 449 2.66 12.77 -24.51
CA THR A 449 2.01 12.88 -23.20
C THR A 449 3.10 13.32 -22.22
N PRO A 450 3.01 14.51 -21.60
CA PRO A 450 4.06 15.01 -20.72
C PRO A 450 4.29 14.10 -19.52
N LEU A 451 5.55 13.78 -19.25
CA LEU A 451 5.97 13.10 -18.03
C LEU A 451 6.29 14.16 -16.96
N LYS A 452 5.89 13.90 -15.72
CA LYS A 452 6.11 14.75 -14.57
C LYS A 452 6.77 13.96 -13.45
N ILE A 453 7.72 14.61 -12.79
CA ILE A 453 8.32 14.13 -11.55
C ILE A 453 8.35 15.26 -10.53
N THR A 454 8.43 14.91 -9.25
CA THR A 454 8.63 15.86 -8.17
C THR A 454 9.79 15.41 -7.28
N SER A 455 10.36 16.35 -6.52
CA SER A 455 11.03 15.99 -5.27
C SER A 455 10.01 15.44 -4.27
N GLY A 456 10.51 14.94 -3.14
CA GLY A 456 9.71 14.83 -1.92
C GLY A 456 9.24 16.20 -1.42
N ILE A 457 8.14 16.22 -0.69
CA ILE A 457 7.68 17.41 0.04
C ILE A 457 8.46 17.55 1.34
N GLU A 458 8.90 18.76 1.65
CA GLU A 458 9.47 19.13 2.94
C GLU A 458 8.56 20.11 3.67
N VAL A 459 8.33 19.89 4.96
CA VAL A 459 7.55 20.80 5.82
C VAL A 459 8.44 21.43 6.88
N MET A 460 8.47 22.75 6.91
CA MET A 460 9.23 23.56 7.86
C MET A 460 8.30 24.26 8.88
N PRO A 461 8.66 24.34 10.17
CA PRO A 461 9.80 23.65 10.78
C PRO A 461 9.58 22.13 10.85
N ARG A 462 10.68 21.36 10.90
CA ARG A 462 10.62 19.88 11.02
C ARG A 462 10.20 19.38 12.40
N SER A 463 10.10 20.28 13.39
CA SER A 463 9.67 19.92 14.73
C SER A 463 8.22 19.45 14.74
N TYR A 464 7.95 18.36 15.46
CA TYR A 464 6.60 17.87 15.66
C TYR A 464 5.82 18.72 16.69
N PRO A 465 4.57 19.12 16.39
CA PRO A 465 3.72 19.85 17.34
C PRO A 465 3.20 19.01 18.50
N PHE A 466 3.13 17.68 18.36
CA PHE A 466 2.57 16.77 19.36
C PHE A 466 3.56 15.68 19.75
N PRO A 467 3.47 15.15 20.99
CA PRO A 467 4.27 14.01 21.40
C PRO A 467 3.86 12.75 20.62
N GLU A 468 4.67 11.71 20.77
CA GLU A 468 4.39 10.39 20.23
C GLU A 468 3.07 9.81 20.79
N TYR A 469 2.39 8.99 19.99
CA TYR A 469 1.24 8.23 20.47
C TYR A 469 1.71 7.17 21.46
N GLU A 470 0.94 6.91 22.51
CA GLU A 470 1.23 5.85 23.48
C GLU A 470 0.18 4.73 23.34
N PRO A 471 0.50 3.64 22.60
CA PRO A 471 -0.40 2.50 22.46
C PRO A 471 -0.67 1.83 23.79
N LYS A 472 -1.95 1.63 24.13
CA LYS A 472 -2.32 1.07 25.46
C LYS A 472 -1.75 -0.32 25.72
N ARG A 473 -1.67 -1.18 24.69
CA ARG A 473 -1.22 -2.58 24.84
C ARG A 473 0.27 -2.70 25.14
N VAL A 474 1.07 -1.73 24.72
CA VAL A 474 2.51 -1.66 25.05
C VAL A 474 2.70 -1.29 26.52
N LEU A 475 1.85 -0.41 27.06
CA LEU A 475 1.91 -0.03 28.48
C LEU A 475 1.54 -1.19 29.43
N GLU A 476 0.63 -2.08 29.00
CA GLU A 476 0.21 -3.26 29.77
C GLU A 476 1.27 -4.37 29.82
N THR A 477 2.18 -4.44 28.84
CA THR A 477 3.28 -5.42 28.78
C THR A 477 4.51 -4.98 29.57
N VAL A 478 4.74 -3.68 29.74
CA VAL A 478 5.83 -3.11 30.58
C VAL A 478 5.44 -3.03 32.06
N GLY A 479 4.14 -3.05 32.38
CA GLY A 479 3.61 -2.94 33.73
C GLY A 479 3.49 -4.24 34.53
N ASN A 480 3.89 -5.39 33.97
CA ASN A 480 3.83 -6.72 34.62
C ASN A 480 5.20 -7.31 34.95
#